data_AF-A0A117LRF9-F1
#
_entry.id   AF-A0A117LRF9-F1
#
_cell.length_a   1.000
_cell.length_b   1.000
_cell.length_c   1.000
_cell.angle_alpha   90.00
_cell.angle_beta   90.00
_cell.angle_gamma   90.00
#
_symmetry.space_group_name_H-M   'P 1'
#
loop_
_entity.id
_entity.type
_entity.pdbx_description
1 polymer ?
#
loop_
_entity_poly.entity_id
_entity_poly.type
_entity_poly.pdbx_seq_one_letter_code
_entity_poly.pdbx_strand_id
1 'polypeptide(L)'
;MQKMLIIAAISVVPAIMIASNNGNPALAIGSLGIGLLVMVVVAILISLVSAIGMIRFAQKDSMGQAFAFGAIIEHIGKIGWGSYIIALIVLWIVGIVFSVIISVLMAIPLIGWLIALFLYPVWAIFVARYMTLIYESAPAPA
;
A
#
# COMPACT_ATOMS: atom_id res chain seq x y z
N MET A 1 9.74 -4.95 -0.08
CA MET A 1 10.20 -5.80 -1.20
C MET A 1 9.40 -7.10 -1.35
N GLN A 2 9.11 -7.85 -0.27
CA GLN A 2 8.38 -9.13 -0.35
C GLN A 2 6.97 -9.05 -0.98
N LYS A 3 6.21 -7.97 -0.72
CA LYS A 3 4.89 -7.76 -1.35
C LYS A 3 4.98 -7.54 -2.87
N MET A 4 6.03 -6.87 -3.33
CA MET A 4 6.25 -6.59 -4.75
C MET A 4 6.70 -7.84 -5.52
N LEU A 5 7.46 -8.73 -4.88
CA LEU A 5 7.82 -10.04 -5.44
C LEU A 5 6.62 -10.98 -5.59
N ILE A 6 5.72 -11.02 -4.60
CA ILE A 6 4.48 -11.80 -4.70
C ILE A 6 3.60 -11.28 -5.83
N ILE A 7 3.49 -9.95 -5.97
CA ILE A 7 2.73 -9.31 -7.05
C ILE A 7 3.33 -9.64 -8.42
N ALA A 8 4.65 -9.53 -8.57
CA ALA A 8 5.35 -9.88 -9.80
C ALA A 8 5.18 -11.36 -10.16
N ALA A 9 5.22 -12.26 -9.18
CA ALA A 9 5.00 -13.70 -9.40
C ALA A 9 3.59 -14.01 -9.91
N ILE A 10 2.54 -13.38 -9.34
CA ILE A 10 1.14 -13.61 -9.75
C ILE A 10 0.88 -13.10 -11.17
N SER A 11 1.41 -11.94 -11.54
CA SER A 11 1.24 -11.38 -12.89
C SER A 11 1.91 -12.21 -14.01
N VAL A 12 2.86 -13.07 -13.66
CA VAL A 12 3.63 -13.90 -14.61
C VAL A 12 2.97 -15.26 -14.86
N VAL A 13 2.07 -15.72 -13.99
CA VAL A 13 1.37 -17.02 -14.14
C VAL A 13 0.63 -17.15 -15.49
N PRO A 14 -0.18 -16.17 -15.95
CA PRO A 14 -0.87 -16.29 -17.24
C PRO A 14 0.10 -16.34 -18.43
N ALA A 15 1.20 -15.59 -18.35
CA ALA A 15 2.20 -15.56 -19.40
C ALA A 15 2.99 -16.86 -19.50
N ILE A 16 3.31 -17.50 -18.36
CA ILE A 16 3.91 -18.84 -18.31
C ILE A 16 2.97 -19.87 -18.92
N MET A 17 1.67 -19.82 -18.59
CA MET A 17 0.67 -20.74 -19.15
C MET A 17 0.56 -20.62 -20.68
N ILE A 18 0.63 -19.40 -21.21
CA ILE A 18 0.59 -19.16 -22.66
C ILE A 18 1.89 -19.63 -23.32
N ALA A 19 3.06 -19.32 -22.73
CA ALA A 19 4.36 -19.72 -23.25
C ALA A 19 4.57 -21.24 -23.23
N SER A 20 4.07 -21.95 -22.22
CA SER A 20 4.17 -23.41 -22.11
C SER A 20 3.28 -24.18 -23.08
N ASN A 21 2.22 -23.57 -23.63
CA ASN A 21 1.28 -24.22 -24.56
C ASN A 21 1.57 -23.93 -26.05
N ASN A 22 2.83 -23.62 -26.42
CA ASN A 22 3.18 -23.11 -27.75
C ASN A 22 2.34 -21.89 -28.18
N GLY A 23 1.85 -21.12 -27.21
CA GLY A 23 1.09 -19.90 -27.46
C GLY A 23 1.97 -18.83 -28.10
N ASN A 24 1.33 -17.93 -28.85
CA ASN A 24 2.04 -16.84 -29.53
C ASN A 24 2.81 -15.98 -28.49
N PRO A 25 4.14 -15.78 -28.66
CA PRO A 25 4.96 -15.01 -27.73
C PRO A 25 4.47 -13.56 -27.57
N ALA A 26 3.81 -12.99 -28.58
CA ALA A 26 3.19 -11.66 -28.48
C ALA A 26 2.03 -11.63 -27.47
N LEU A 27 1.25 -12.70 -27.39
CA LEU A 27 0.14 -12.82 -26.42
C LEU A 27 0.67 -13.03 -24.99
N ALA A 28 1.78 -13.76 -24.83
CA ALA A 28 2.44 -13.92 -23.54
C ALA A 28 2.91 -12.58 -22.98
N ILE A 29 3.59 -11.75 -23.80
CA ILE A 29 4.05 -10.41 -23.40
C ILE A 29 2.85 -9.47 -23.14
N GLY A 30 1.82 -9.52 -23.98
CA GLY A 30 0.59 -8.75 -23.77
C GLY A 30 -0.11 -9.07 -22.45
N SER A 31 -0.16 -10.36 -22.09
CA SER A 31 -0.75 -10.80 -20.81
C SER A 31 0.02 -10.31 -19.59
N LEU A 32 1.35 -10.19 -19.68
CA LEU A 32 2.18 -9.60 -18.61
C LEU A 32 1.86 -8.12 -18.40
N GLY A 33 1.77 -7.35 -19.49
CA GLY A 33 1.50 -5.92 -19.43
C GLY A 33 0.12 -5.61 -18.84
N ILE A 34 -0.91 -6.34 -19.28
CA ILE A 34 -2.27 -6.20 -18.76
C ILE A 34 -2.34 -6.67 -17.30
N GLY A 35 -1.70 -7.80 -16.98
CA GLY A 35 -1.65 -8.31 -15.61
C GLY A 35 -1.01 -7.32 -14.64
N LEU A 36 0.12 -6.71 -15.02
CA LEU A 36 0.78 -5.68 -14.22
C LEU A 36 -0.11 -4.44 -14.03
N LEU A 37 -0.75 -3.96 -15.11
CA LEU A 37 -1.61 -2.78 -15.04
C LEU A 37 -2.79 -3.00 -14.08
N VAL A 38 -3.51 -4.13 -14.22
CA VAL A 38 -4.62 -4.49 -13.33
C VAL A 38 -4.15 -4.57 -11.88
N MET A 39 -3.01 -5.21 -11.63
CA MET A 39 -2.47 -5.34 -10.27
C MET A 39 -2.09 -3.99 -9.65
N VAL A 40 -1.51 -3.06 -10.43
CA VAL A 40 -1.18 -1.71 -9.96
C VAL A 40 -2.45 -0.95 -9.58
N VAL A 41 -3.49 -1.01 -10.43
CA VAL A 41 -4.77 -0.35 -10.15
C VAL A 41 -5.40 -0.92 -8.87
N VAL A 42 -5.47 -2.25 -8.75
CA VAL A 42 -6.02 -2.92 -7.56
C VAL A 42 -5.21 -2.58 -6.31
N ALA A 43 -3.88 -2.55 -6.40
CA ALA A 43 -3.02 -2.19 -5.28
C ALA A 43 -3.28 -0.74 -4.81
N ILE A 44 -3.46 0.19 -5.73
CA ILE A 44 -3.81 1.58 -5.42
C ILE A 44 -5.17 1.63 -4.73
N LEU A 45 -6.20 0.98 -5.28
CA LEU A 45 -7.54 0.96 -4.69
C LEU A 45 -7.55 0.36 -3.27
N ILE A 46 -6.87 -0.76 -3.07
CA ILE A 46 -6.74 -1.39 -1.75
C ILE A 46 -5.99 -0.48 -0.79
N SER A 47 -4.90 0.17 -1.22
CA SER A 47 -4.14 1.09 -0.37
C SER A 47 -5.00 2.27 0.09
N LEU A 48 -5.85 2.81 -0.81
CA LEU A 48 -6.76 3.90 -0.50
C LEU A 48 -7.79 3.52 0.57
N VAL A 49 -8.40 2.34 0.44
CA VAL A 49 -9.45 1.89 1.37
C VAL A 49 -8.84 1.41 2.69
N SER A 50 -7.74 0.66 2.64
CA SER A 50 -7.12 0.06 3.82
C SER A 50 -6.61 1.09 4.82
N ALA A 51 -6.14 2.26 4.34
CA ALA A 51 -5.65 3.33 5.20
C ALA A 51 -6.72 3.79 6.22
N ILE A 52 -7.96 4.02 5.75
CA ILE A 52 -9.09 4.41 6.59
C ILE A 52 -9.70 3.20 7.30
N GLY A 53 -9.76 2.04 6.63
CA GLY A 53 -10.26 0.80 7.20
C GLY A 53 -9.50 0.36 8.46
N MET A 54 -8.16 0.49 8.46
CA MET A 54 -7.34 0.19 9.64
C MET A 54 -7.64 1.10 10.83
N ILE A 55 -7.89 2.39 10.58
CA ILE A 55 -8.23 3.35 11.65
C ILE A 55 -9.60 3.02 12.25
N ARG A 56 -10.61 2.77 11.39
CA ARG A 56 -11.95 2.37 11.85
C ARG A 56 -11.94 1.06 12.63
N PHE A 57 -11.14 0.10 12.19
CA PHE A 57 -10.93 -1.15 12.91
C PHE A 57 -10.36 -0.91 14.31
N ALA A 58 -9.34 -0.06 14.42
CA ALA A 58 -8.71 0.26 15.69
C ALA A 58 -9.60 1.09 16.63
N GLN A 59 -10.48 1.95 16.11
CA GLN A 59 -11.35 2.81 16.93
C GLN A 59 -12.66 2.17 17.34
N LYS A 60 -13.24 1.29 16.52
CA LYS A 60 -14.57 0.72 16.76
C LYS A 60 -14.56 -0.78 17.16
N ASP A 61 -13.39 -1.30 17.55
CA ASP A 61 -13.17 -2.63 18.14
C ASP A 61 -13.90 -3.80 17.43
N SER A 62 -14.06 -3.71 16.11
CA SER A 62 -14.77 -4.72 15.33
C SER A 62 -14.14 -4.91 13.96
N MET A 63 -13.74 -6.15 13.68
CA MET A 63 -13.07 -6.54 12.42
C MET A 63 -13.92 -6.22 11.19
N GLY A 64 -15.26 -6.25 11.31
CA GLY A 64 -16.17 -5.93 10.21
C GLY A 64 -16.05 -4.47 9.73
N GLN A 65 -15.56 -3.57 10.58
CA GLN A 65 -15.44 -2.15 10.23
C GLN A 65 -14.26 -1.84 9.32
N ALA A 66 -13.26 -2.73 9.27
CA ALA A 66 -12.16 -2.64 8.31
C ALA A 66 -12.66 -2.77 6.86
N PHE A 67 -13.80 -3.44 6.66
CA PHE A 67 -14.39 -3.74 5.35
C PHE A 67 -15.71 -3.00 5.10
N ALA A 68 -16.05 -2.01 5.93
CA ALA A 68 -17.24 -1.19 5.73
C ALA A 68 -17.04 -0.20 4.56
N PHE A 69 -16.88 -0.71 3.33
CA PHE A 69 -16.49 0.05 2.14
C PHE A 69 -17.36 1.29 1.90
N GLY A 70 -18.68 1.19 2.08
CA GLY A 70 -19.59 2.33 1.94
C GLY A 70 -19.23 3.48 2.88
N ALA A 71 -19.05 3.16 4.17
CA ALA A 71 -18.74 4.15 5.18
C ALA A 71 -17.26 4.63 5.10
N ILE A 72 -16.36 3.85 4.52
CA ILE A 72 -14.98 4.27 4.21
C ILE A 72 -14.98 5.28 3.05
N ILE A 73 -15.68 4.99 1.95
CA ILE A 73 -15.76 5.87 0.78
C ILE A 73 -16.49 7.18 1.14
N GLU A 74 -17.54 7.11 1.95
CA GLU A 74 -18.22 8.29 2.48
C GLU A 74 -17.26 9.17 3.30
N HIS A 75 -16.46 8.56 4.18
CA HIS A 75 -15.49 9.28 4.99
C HIS A 75 -14.41 9.95 4.14
N ILE A 76 -13.87 9.24 3.14
CA ILE A 76 -12.93 9.81 2.16
C ILE A 76 -13.56 10.98 1.41
N GLY A 77 -14.84 10.87 1.04
CA GLY A 77 -15.62 11.95 0.44
C GLY A 77 -15.72 13.18 1.34
N LYS A 78 -15.90 13.00 2.66
CA LYS A 78 -15.96 14.07 3.65
C LYS A 78 -14.60 14.75 3.90
N ILE A 79 -13.50 13.98 3.87
CA ILE A 79 -12.12 14.51 3.91
C ILE A 79 -11.82 15.33 2.65
N GLY A 80 -12.41 14.92 1.52
CA GLY A 80 -12.15 15.47 0.20
C GLY A 80 -11.12 14.63 -0.55
N TRP A 81 -11.53 14.07 -1.69
CA TRP A 81 -10.71 13.17 -2.51
C TRP A 81 -9.35 13.76 -2.90
N GLY A 82 -9.31 15.04 -3.30
CA GLY A 82 -8.06 15.71 -3.66
C GLY A 82 -7.09 15.81 -2.48
N SER A 83 -7.56 16.32 -1.35
CA SER A 83 -6.78 16.45 -0.11
C SER A 83 -6.27 15.09 0.37
N TYR A 84 -7.11 14.06 0.32
CA TYR A 84 -6.75 12.70 0.71
C TYR A 84 -5.67 12.10 -0.20
N ILE A 85 -5.82 12.21 -1.53
CA ILE A 85 -4.83 11.71 -2.49
C ILE A 85 -3.49 12.43 -2.29
N ILE A 86 -3.50 13.76 -2.12
CA ILE A 86 -2.29 14.54 -1.84
C ILE A 86 -1.62 14.05 -0.56
N ALA A 87 -2.39 13.80 0.49
CA ALA A 87 -1.85 13.30 1.75
C ALA A 87 -1.20 11.92 1.60
N LEU A 88 -1.81 11.01 0.84
CA LEU A 88 -1.19 9.72 0.51
C LEU A 88 0.09 9.88 -0.31
N ILE A 89 0.11 10.79 -1.30
CA ILE A 89 1.32 11.06 -2.10
C ILE A 89 2.45 11.58 -1.20
N VAL A 90 2.16 12.50 -0.29
CA VAL A 90 3.14 13.01 0.68
C VAL A 90 3.68 11.87 1.54
N LEU A 91 2.80 11.01 2.06
CA LEU A 91 3.22 9.84 2.84
C LEU A 91 4.12 8.89 2.04
N TRP A 92 3.81 8.69 0.75
CA TRP A 92 4.62 7.86 -0.15
C TRP A 92 6.00 8.47 -0.39
N ILE A 93 6.08 9.78 -0.64
CA ILE A 93 7.36 10.48 -0.82
C ILE A 93 8.21 10.36 0.44
N VAL A 94 7.63 10.63 1.62
CA VAL A 94 8.34 10.49 2.90
C VAL A 94 8.76 9.03 3.13
N GLY A 95 7.91 8.06 2.74
CA GLY A 95 8.24 6.63 2.81
C GLY A 95 9.39 6.23 1.90
N ILE A 96 9.50 6.81 0.71
CA ILE A 96 10.65 6.61 -0.18
C ILE A 96 11.91 7.14 0.49
N VAL A 97 11.88 8.35 1.05
CA VAL A 97 13.03 8.93 1.77
C VAL A 97 13.46 8.03 2.93
N PHE A 98 12.51 7.59 3.76
CA PHE A 98 12.79 6.65 4.85
C PHE A 98 13.40 5.33 4.33
N SER A 99 12.89 4.79 3.23
CA SER A 99 13.42 3.56 2.63
C SER A 99 14.86 3.69 2.14
N VAL A 100 15.24 4.87 1.62
CA VAL A 100 16.62 5.18 1.21
C VAL A 100 17.52 5.28 2.43
N ILE A 101 17.06 5.90 3.52
CA ILE A 101 17.82 5.95 4.78
C ILE A 101 18.08 4.52 5.28
N ILE A 102 17.04 3.69 5.35
CA ILE A 102 17.17 2.30 5.81
C ILE A 102 18.08 1.49 4.88
N SER A 103 18.01 1.66 3.56
CA SER A 103 18.86 0.90 2.64
C SER A 103 20.35 1.23 2.82
N VAL A 104 20.67 2.50 3.07
CA VAL A 104 22.04 2.94 3.41
C VAL A 104 22.48 2.37 4.76
N LEU A 105 21.60 2.39 5.78
CA LEU A 105 21.91 1.81 7.09
C LEU A 105 22.23 0.32 6.98
N MET A 106 21.44 -0.43 6.21
CA MET A 106 21.62 -1.88 6.02
C MET A 106 22.89 -2.23 5.25
N ALA A 107 23.50 -1.28 4.54
CA ALA A 107 24.81 -1.49 3.91
C ALA A 107 25.96 -1.56 4.93
N ILE A 108 25.74 -1.10 6.17
CA ILE A 108 26.71 -1.20 7.28
C ILE A 108 26.60 -2.60 7.92
N PRO A 109 27.63 -3.46 7.80
CA PRO A 109 27.62 -4.78 8.42
C PRO A 109 27.53 -4.65 9.96
N LEU A 110 26.83 -5.59 10.61
CA LEU A 110 26.69 -5.76 12.07
C LEU A 110 25.84 -4.72 12.83
N ILE A 111 25.95 -3.42 12.55
CA ILE A 111 25.27 -2.37 13.34
C ILE A 111 24.03 -1.81 12.62
N GLY A 112 24.02 -1.82 11.29
CA GLY A 112 22.94 -1.25 10.48
C GLY A 112 21.55 -1.78 10.82
N TRP A 113 21.44 -3.10 10.99
CA TRP A 113 20.17 -3.76 11.32
C TRP A 113 19.68 -3.42 12.74
N LEU A 114 20.59 -3.20 13.68
CA LEU A 114 20.24 -2.85 15.06
C LEU A 114 19.66 -1.44 15.14
N ILE A 115 20.24 -0.48 14.41
CA ILE A 115 19.70 0.87 14.31
C ILE A 115 18.35 0.85 13.58
N ALA A 116 18.24 0.07 12.49
CA ALA A 116 16.99 -0.08 11.75
C ALA A 116 15.85 -0.63 12.63
N LEU A 117 16.15 -1.55 13.57
CA LEU A 117 15.19 -2.10 14.52
C LEU A 117 14.46 -1.00 15.32
N PHE A 118 15.17 0.05 15.73
CA PHE A 118 14.58 1.17 16.48
C PHE A 118 13.89 2.19 15.58
N LEU A 119 14.35 2.32 14.33
CA LEU A 119 13.73 3.22 13.35
C LEU A 119 12.37 2.71 12.86
N TYR A 120 12.17 1.40 12.74
CA TYR A 120 10.90 0.83 12.26
C TYR A 120 9.69 1.18 13.15
N PRO A 121 9.74 1.06 14.49
CA PRO A 121 8.67 1.52 15.37
C PRO A 121 8.40 3.01 15.24
N VAL A 122 9.45 3.84 15.14
CA VAL A 122 9.31 5.30 14.97
C VAL A 122 8.57 5.60 13.66
N TRP A 123 8.93 4.91 12.58
CA TRP A 123 8.23 5.00 11.30
C TRP A 123 6.77 4.57 11.41
N ALA A 124 6.50 3.44 12.08
CA ALA A 124 5.14 2.95 12.26
C ALA A 124 4.26 3.94 13.04
N ILE A 125 4.78 4.54 14.11
CA ILE A 125 4.08 5.57 14.91
C ILE A 125 3.83 6.81 14.05
N PHE A 126 4.82 7.25 13.27
CA PHE A 126 4.67 8.38 12.36
C PHE A 126 3.55 8.15 11.34
N VAL A 127 3.57 7.01 10.66
CA VAL A 127 2.55 6.64 9.67
C VAL A 127 1.16 6.56 10.32
N ALA A 128 1.04 5.89 11.47
CA ALA A 128 -0.22 5.77 12.19
C ALA A 128 -0.77 7.15 12.58
N ARG A 129 0.05 8.00 13.21
CA ARG A 129 -0.36 9.34 13.64
C ARG A 129 -0.73 10.23 12.46
N TYR A 130 0.06 10.22 11.39
CA TYR A 130 -0.22 10.98 10.18
C TYR A 130 -1.57 10.60 9.58
N MET A 131 -1.84 9.30 9.46
CA MET A 131 -3.10 8.79 8.93
C MET A 131 -4.29 9.09 9.84
N THR A 132 -4.12 9.00 11.16
CA THR A 132 -5.16 9.39 12.14
C THR A 132 -5.50 10.88 12.02
N LEU A 133 -4.52 11.77 11.87
CA LEU A 133 -4.78 13.20 11.69
C LEU A 133 -5.59 13.51 10.43
N ILE A 134 -5.33 12.78 9.33
CA ILE A 134 -6.12 12.89 8.10
C ILE A 134 -7.53 12.34 8.30
N TYR A 135 -7.66 11.24 9.04
CA TYR A 135 -8.96 10.68 9.35
C TYR A 135 -9.81 11.65 10.20
N GLU A 136 -9.21 12.29 11.20
CA GLU A 136 -9.86 13.23 12.11
C GLU A 136 -10.10 14.61 11.48
N SER A 137 -9.53 14.89 10.30
CA SER A 137 -9.78 16.15 9.59
C SER A 137 -11.21 16.27 9.07
N ALA A 138 -12.00 15.19 9.12
CA ALA A 138 -13.42 15.20 8.80
C ALA A 138 -14.22 14.42 9.87
N PRO A 139 -15.50 14.78 10.10
CA PRO A 139 -16.36 14.03 11.02
C PRO A 139 -16.56 12.59 10.54
N ALA A 140 -16.24 11.62 11.41
CA ALA A 140 -16.47 10.22 11.13
C ALA A 140 -17.97 9.93 10.86
N PRO A 141 -18.33 9.23 9.78
CA PRO A 141 -19.68 8.73 9.60
C PRO A 141 -20.02 7.71 10.70
N ALA A 142 -21.29 7.73 11.11
CA ALA A 142 -21.85 6.86 12.15
C ALA A 142 -21.56 5.38 11.89
#